data_AF-A0A858XST8-F1
#
_entry.id   AF-A0A858XST8-F1
#
_cell.length_a   1.000
_cell.length_b   1.000
_cell.length_c   1.000
_cell.angle_alpha   90.00
_cell.angle_beta   90.00
_cell.angle_gamma   90.00
#
_symmetry.space_group_name_H-M   'P 1'
#
loop_
_entity.id
_entity.type
_entity.pdbx_description
1 polymer ?
#
loop_
_entity_poly.entity_id
_entity_poly.type
_entity_poly.pdbx_seq_one_letter_code
_entity_poly.pdbx_strand_id
1 'polypeptide(L)'
;MEIKGKVLTLFPVKEGVGKTSGTPWKSREFVIETQDQYPKRICLQVMNANMDRFPMEEGMEVSVKFDISARERDGRYFNTLTAWDITVLNSRPSNQEGENR
;
A
#
# COMPACT_ATOMS: atom_id res chain seq x y z
N MET A 1 4.14 -4.69 -11.83
CA MET A 1 5.52 -4.34 -11.37
C MET A 1 5.65 -4.71 -9.89
N GLU A 2 6.86 -4.70 -9.32
CA GLU A 2 7.10 -5.03 -7.90
C GLU A 2 8.15 -4.10 -7.27
N ILE A 3 7.98 -3.77 -5.99
CA ILE A 3 8.93 -2.97 -5.21
C ILE A 3 8.94 -3.39 -3.74
N LYS A 4 10.12 -3.35 -3.12
CA LYS A 4 10.30 -3.66 -1.70
C LYS A 4 10.69 -2.40 -0.93
N GLY A 5 10.17 -2.28 0.30
CA GLY A 5 10.49 -1.15 1.15
C GLY A 5 9.86 -1.22 2.52
N LYS A 6 10.23 -0.25 3.35
CA LYS A 6 9.66 -0.06 4.68
C LYS A 6 8.54 0.96 4.62
N VAL A 7 7.39 0.66 5.21
CA VAL A 7 6.27 1.60 5.31
C VAL A 7 6.65 2.73 6.26
N LEU A 8 6.63 3.96 5.77
CA LEU A 8 6.96 5.16 6.55
C LEU A 8 5.72 5.88 7.08
N THR A 9 4.65 5.92 6.29
CA THR A 9 3.46 6.70 6.62
C THR A 9 2.25 6.01 6.06
N LEU A 10 1.21 5.88 6.87
CA LEU A 10 -0.11 5.48 6.39
C LEU A 10 -1.08 6.64 6.52
N PHE A 11 -1.66 7.06 5.41
CA PHE A 11 -2.65 8.13 5.42
C PHE A 11 -4.03 7.60 5.87
N PRO A 12 -4.94 8.49 6.29
CA PRO A 12 -6.32 8.12 6.57
C PRO A 12 -7.01 7.48 5.36
N VAL A 13 -7.96 6.59 5.64
CA VAL A 13 -8.80 5.99 4.60
C VAL A 13 -9.68 7.07 3.97
N LYS A 14 -9.69 7.12 2.64
CA LYS A 14 -10.62 7.91 1.83
C LYS A 14 -11.71 6.98 1.32
N GLU A 15 -12.94 7.46 1.30
CA GLU A 15 -14.07 6.72 0.75
C GLU A 15 -14.97 7.62 -0.08
N GLY A 16 -15.76 7.02 -0.95
CA GLY A 16 -16.72 7.74 -1.75
C GLY A 16 -17.52 6.80 -2.64
N VAL A 17 -18.30 7.40 -3.55
CA VAL A 17 -19.07 6.68 -4.56
C VAL A 17 -18.55 7.06 -5.93
N GLY A 18 -18.32 6.07 -6.79
CA GLY A 18 -17.84 6.29 -8.15
C GLY A 18 -18.85 7.09 -8.95
N LYS A 19 -18.47 8.27 -9.43
CA LYS A 19 -19.37 9.17 -10.18
C LYS A 19 -20.00 8.51 -11.41
N THR A 20 -19.31 7.55 -12.02
CA THR A 20 -19.75 6.87 -13.25
C THR A 20 -20.43 5.52 -12.97
N SER A 21 -19.91 4.73 -12.03
CA SER A 21 -20.42 3.37 -11.77
C SER A 21 -21.44 3.29 -10.64
N GLY A 22 -21.56 4.33 -9.81
CA GLY A 22 -22.38 4.31 -8.59
C GLY A 22 -21.85 3.37 -7.50
N THR A 23 -20.67 2.77 -7.68
CA THR A 23 -20.11 1.79 -6.75
C THR A 23 -19.36 2.49 -5.61
N PRO A 24 -19.58 2.11 -4.35
CA PRO A 24 -18.74 2.55 -3.25
C PRO A 24 -17.29 2.15 -3.48
N TRP A 25 -16.37 3.06 -3.17
CA TRP A 25 -14.94 2.78 -3.19
C TRP A 25 -14.30 3.22 -1.89
N LYS A 26 -13.25 2.49 -1.50
CA LYS A 26 -12.35 2.88 -0.42
C LYS A 26 -10.93 2.88 -0.97
N SER A 27 -10.13 3.83 -0.53
CA SER A 27 -8.72 3.94 -0.90
C SER A 27 -7.91 4.37 0.30
N ARG A 28 -6.69 3.88 0.39
CA ARG A 28 -5.71 4.34 1.37
C ARG A 28 -4.38 4.56 0.67
N GLU A 29 -3.79 5.71 0.93
CA GLU A 29 -2.44 6.02 0.48
C GLU A 29 -1.43 5.62 1.58
N PHE A 30 -0.26 5.16 1.16
CA PHE A 30 0.86 4.90 2.05
C PHE A 30 2.18 5.20 1.34
N VAL A 31 3.19 5.57 2.11
CA VAL A 31 4.53 5.83 1.62
C VAL A 31 5.46 4.71 2.08
N ILE A 32 6.21 4.14 1.14
CA ILE A 32 7.34 3.28 1.45
C ILE A 32 8.66 3.99 1.17
N GLU A 33 9.70 3.57 1.84
CA GLU A 33 11.09 3.88 1.52
C GLU A 33 11.80 2.63 1.04
N THR A 34 12.45 2.68 -0.13
CA THR A 34 13.17 1.53 -0.69
C THR A 34 14.43 1.21 0.11
N GLN A 35 14.85 -0.05 0.08
CA GLN A 35 16.05 -0.53 0.81
C GLN A 35 17.32 -0.53 -0.07
N ASP A 36 17.38 0.33 -1.08
CA ASP A 36 18.53 0.42 -1.98
C ASP A 36 19.63 1.31 -1.39
N GLN A 37 20.82 1.33 -2.02
CA GLN A 37 21.92 2.23 -1.64
C GLN A 37 21.50 3.71 -1.59
N TYR A 38 20.50 4.09 -2.40
CA TYR A 38 19.90 5.42 -2.43
C TYR A 38 18.39 5.29 -2.19
N PRO A 39 17.94 5.30 -0.92
CA PRO A 39 16.54 5.11 -0.57
C PRO A 39 15.64 6.14 -1.24
N LYS A 40 14.57 5.66 -1.88
CA LYS A 40 13.55 6.51 -2.50
C LYS A 40 12.24 6.37 -1.76
N ARG A 41 11.56 7.49 -1.57
CA ARG A 41 10.20 7.51 -1.02
C ARG A 41 9.19 7.45 -2.14
N ILE A 42 8.25 6.53 -2.02
CA ILE A 42 7.27 6.22 -3.05
C ILE A 42 5.90 6.16 -2.40
N CYS A 43 4.97 6.97 -2.91
CA CYS A 43 3.58 6.98 -2.48
C CYS A 43 2.78 6.03 -3.39
N LEU A 44 2.07 5.09 -2.78
CA LEU A 44 1.19 4.14 -3.45
C LEU A 44 -0.21 4.26 -2.85
N GLN A 45 -1.22 3.87 -3.63
CA GLN A 45 -2.57 3.67 -3.15
C GLN A 45 -2.98 2.21 -3.20
N VAL A 46 -3.75 1.76 -2.22
CA VAL A 46 -4.45 0.47 -2.23
C VAL A 46 -5.96 0.72 -2.26
N MET A 47 -6.68 -0.07 -3.06
CA MET A 47 -8.10 0.14 -3.33
C MET A 47 -8.96 -1.01 -2.78
N ASN A 48 -10.16 -0.68 -2.31
CA ASN A 48 -11.27 -1.59 -2.02
C ASN A 48 -10.85 -2.82 -1.20
N ALA A 49 -11.24 -4.03 -1.65
CA ALA A 49 -11.01 -5.30 -0.96
C ALA A 49 -9.54 -5.60 -0.66
N ASN A 50 -8.59 -4.98 -1.36
CA ASN A 50 -7.17 -5.15 -1.05
C ASN A 50 -6.78 -4.45 0.26
N MET A 51 -7.55 -3.46 0.72
CA MET A 51 -7.28 -2.83 2.01
C MET A 51 -7.51 -3.78 3.18
N ASP A 52 -8.58 -4.57 3.13
CA ASP A 52 -8.92 -5.52 4.21
C ASP A 52 -7.97 -6.72 4.21
N ARG A 53 -7.42 -7.06 3.05
CA ARG A 53 -6.50 -8.20 2.86
C ARG A 53 -5.10 -7.95 3.41
N PHE A 54 -4.68 -6.68 3.51
CA PHE A 54 -3.30 -6.32 3.81
C PHE A 54 -3.25 -5.31 4.97
N PRO A 55 -3.40 -5.79 6.23
CA PRO A 55 -3.19 -4.95 7.39
C PRO A 55 -1.72 -4.53 7.43
N MET A 56 -1.48 -3.26 7.14
CA MET A 56 -0.15 -2.63 7.16
C MET A 56 -0.07 -1.64 8.32
N GLU A 57 1.12 -1.53 8.89
CA GLU A 57 1.46 -0.56 9.94
C GLU A 57 2.77 0.13 9.58
N GLU A 58 2.98 1.31 10.17
CA GLU A 58 4.24 2.03 10.02
C GLU A 58 5.38 1.19 10.58
N GLY A 59 6.50 1.17 9.86
CA GLY A 59 7.69 0.42 10.21
C GLY A 59 7.75 -1.01 9.65
N MET A 60 6.66 -1.54 9.09
CA MET A 60 6.67 -2.86 8.46
C MET A 60 7.48 -2.87 7.15
N GLU A 61 8.17 -3.97 6.89
CA GLU A 61 8.80 -4.23 5.59
C GLU A 61 7.84 -4.99 4.69
N VAL A 62 7.66 -4.50 3.46
CA VAL A 62 6.66 -5.01 2.51
C VAL A 62 7.26 -5.19 1.12
N SER A 63 6.79 -6.22 0.41
CA SER A 63 6.89 -6.32 -1.05
C SER A 63 5.54 -5.96 -1.67
N VAL A 64 5.52 -4.95 -2.53
CA VAL A 64 4.30 -4.41 -3.12
C VAL A 64 4.32 -4.67 -4.62
N LYS A 65 3.32 -5.38 -5.13
CA LYS A 65 3.04 -5.45 -6.57
C LYS A 65 1.98 -4.43 -6.94
N PHE A 66 2.26 -3.70 -8.02
CA PHE A 66 1.47 -2.55 -8.41
C PHE A 66 1.50 -2.31 -9.91
N ASP A 67 0.53 -1.51 -10.34
CA ASP A 67 0.42 -0.96 -11.68
C ASP A 67 0.61 0.56 -11.67
N ILE A 68 1.20 1.10 -12.73
CA ILE A 68 1.37 2.54 -12.93
C ILE A 68 0.40 2.99 -14.01
N SER A 69 -0.33 4.06 -13.73
CA SER A 69 -1.15 4.77 -14.71
C SER A 69 -0.89 6.26 -14.63
N ALA A 70 -1.03 6.96 -15.74
CA ALA A 70 -0.98 8.42 -15.76
C ALA A 70 -2.40 8.97 -15.86
N ARG A 71 -2.70 9.98 -15.03
CA ARG A 71 -3.96 10.74 -15.12
C ARG A 71 -3.63 12.16 -15.51
N GLU A 72 -4.28 12.64 -16.55
CA GLU A 72 -4.21 14.04 -16.92
C GLU A 72 -5.14 14.85 -16.01
N ARG A 73 -4.63 15.95 -15.48
CA ARG A 73 -5.39 16.98 -14.77
C ARG A 73 -4.83 18.34 -15.12
N ASP A 74 -5.66 19.19 -15.71
CA ASP A 74 -5.32 20.57 -16.08
C ASP A 74 -4.07 20.64 -16.99
N GLY A 75 -3.98 19.74 -17.98
CA GLY A 75 -2.85 19.65 -18.91
C GLY A 75 -1.55 19.10 -18.30
N ARG A 76 -1.58 18.63 -17.06
CA ARG A 76 -0.45 17.99 -16.38
C ARG A 76 -0.74 16.51 -16.13
N TYR A 77 0.25 15.66 -16.33
CA TYR A 77 0.13 14.24 -16.05
C TYR A 77 0.68 13.90 -14.67
N PHE A 78 -0.10 13.13 -13.92
CA PHE A 78 0.25 12.63 -12.60
C PHE A 78 0.24 11.11 -12.61
N ASN A 79 1.34 10.51 -12.19
CA ASN A 79 1.41 9.07 -12.05
C ASN A 79 0.65 8.62 -10.80
N THR A 80 -0.06 7.52 -10.95
CA THR A 80 -0.77 6.83 -9.90
C THR A 80 -0.26 5.41 -9.82
N LEU A 81 0.30 5.04 -8.68
CA LEU A 81 0.78 3.70 -8.38
C LEU A 81 -0.29 2.97 -7.58
N THR A 82 -0.95 1.98 -8.18
CA THR A 82 -2.02 1.22 -7.54
C THR A 82 -1.54 -0.15 -7.15
N ALA A 83 -1.43 -0.39 -5.85
CA ALA A 83 -1.05 -1.66 -5.27
C ALA A 83 -2.22 -2.66 -5.35
N TRP A 84 -1.92 -3.88 -5.80
CA TRP A 84 -2.90 -4.96 -5.91
C TRP A 84 -2.51 -6.22 -5.12
N ASP A 85 -1.24 -6.36 -4.73
CA ASP A 85 -0.75 -7.43 -3.84
C ASP A 85 0.35 -6.86 -2.94
N ILE A 86 0.25 -7.11 -1.64
CA ILE A 86 1.18 -6.62 -0.61
C ILE A 86 1.56 -7.78 0.30
N THR A 87 2.84 -8.12 0.34
CA THR A 87 3.37 -9.17 1.22
C THR A 87 4.20 -8.54 2.32
N VAL A 88 3.82 -8.73 3.59
CA VAL A 88 4.64 -8.32 4.74
C VAL A 88 5.81 -9.29 4.87
N LEU A 89 7.04 -8.77 4.82
CA LEU A 89 8.26 -9.57 4.84
C LEU A 89 8.72 -9.89 6.27
N ASN A 90 8.42 -8.99 7.21
CA ASN A 90 8.77 -9.15 8.63
C ASN A 90 7.50 -9.22 9.47
N SER A 91 6.68 -10.26 9.27
CA SER A 91 5.64 -10.58 10.26
C SER A 91 6.35 -10.96 11.56
N ARG A 92 6.14 -10.21 12.65
CA ARG A 92 6.51 -10.70 13.98
C ARG A 92 5.94 -12.12 14.10
N PRO A 93 6.74 -13.16 14.39
CA PRO A 93 6.17 -14.47 14.66
C PRO A 93 5.21 -14.29 15.84
N SER A 94 3.94 -14.63 15.63
CA SER A 94 2.98 -14.79 16.70
C SER A 94 3.60 -15.75 17.71
N ASN A 95 3.92 -15.23 18.89
CA ASN A 95 4.49 -15.97 20.00
C ASN A 95 3.59 -17.19 20.29
N GLN A 96 3.97 -18.39 19.82
CA GLN A 96 3.37 -19.61 20.32
C GLN A 96 4.01 -19.86 21.69
N GLU A 97 3.29 -19.47 22.74
CA GLU A 97 3.61 -19.81 24.11
C GLU A 97 3.74 -21.33 24.22
N GLY A 98 4.96 -21.78 24.52
CA GLY A 98 5.21 -23.13 24.96
C GLY A 98 4.60 -23.33 26.34
N GLU A 99 3.34 -23.72 26.41
CA GLU A 99 2.77 -24.37 27.57
C GLU A 99 3.21 -25.84 27.55
N ASN A 100 4.38 -26.10 28.13
CA ASN A 100 4.76 -27.45 28.52
C ASN A 100 5.47 -27.40 29.86
N ARG A 101 4.71 -27.57 30.94
CA ARG A 101 5.09 -28.23 32.18
C ARG A 101 3.91 -28.42 33.12
#